data_AF-A0A354A2Y2-F1
#
_entry.id   AF-A0A354A2Y2-F1
#
_cell.length_a   1.000
_cell.length_b   1.000
_cell.length_c   1.000
_cell.angle_alpha   90.00
_cell.angle_beta   90.00
_cell.angle_gamma   90.00
#
_symmetry.space_group_name_H-M   'P 1'
#
loop_
_entity.id
_entity.type
_entity.pdbx_description
1 polymer ?
#
loop_
_entity_poly.entity_id
_entity_poly.type
_entity_poly.pdbx_seq_one_letter_code
_entity_poly.pdbx_strand_id
1 'polypeptide(L)' 'MDNAQNIITQLMNYMYPLIKAHKGFIELGEIKENRAVIYCGGQCIDCSKKCIEDAIKEKVPGIEIIFL' A
#
# COMPACT_ATOMS: atom_id res chain seq x y z
N MET A 1 9.88 -14.14 -0.09
CA MET A 1 9.69 -12.67 -0.13
C MET A 1 9.03 -12.22 -1.44
N ASP A 2 9.24 -12.94 -2.55
CA ASP A 2 8.57 -12.68 -3.85
C ASP A 2 7.04 -12.67 -3.80
N ASN A 3 6.44 -13.48 -2.92
CA ASN A 3 4.98 -13.55 -2.79
C ASN A 3 4.36 -12.25 -2.23
N ALA A 4 5.00 -11.62 -1.24
CA ALA A 4 4.47 -10.39 -0.63
C ALA A 4 4.49 -9.23 -1.64
N GLN A 5 5.57 -9.10 -2.41
CA GLN A 5 5.69 -8.09 -3.46
C GLN A 5 4.61 -8.24 -4.53
N ASN A 6 4.37 -9.45 -5.02
CA ASN A 6 3.32 -9.70 -5.99
C ASN A 6 1.92 -9.40 -5.44
N ILE A 7 1.62 -9.87 -4.22
CA ILE A 7 0.32 -9.62 -3.58
C ILE A 7 0.07 -8.11 -3.42
N ILE A 8 1.04 -7.38 -2.87
CA ILE A 8 0.92 -5.95 -2.64
C ILE A 8 0.81 -5.19 -3.96
N THR A 9 1.61 -5.55 -4.97
CA THR A 9 1.52 -4.93 -6.31
C THR A 9 0.15 -5.14 -6.94
N GLN A 10 -0.40 -6.35 -6.87
CA GLN A 10 -1.75 -6.64 -7.37
C GLN A 10 -2.82 -5.85 -6.60
N LEU A 11 -2.69 -5.76 -5.28
CA LEU A 11 -3.58 -4.98 -4.44
C LEU A 11 -3.55 -3.49 -4.80
N MET A 12 -2.36 -2.92 -5.02
CA MET A 12 -2.22 -1.51 -5.43
C MET A 12 -2.89 -1.26 -6.78
N ASN A 13 -2.68 -2.15 -7.75
CA ASN A 13 -3.32 -2.05 -9.07
C ASN A 13 -4.85 -2.15 -8.96
N TYR A 14 -5.36 -3.01 -8.09
CA TYR A 14 -6.80 -3.12 -7.81
C TYR A 14 -7.37 -1.84 -7.17
N MET A 15 -6.62 -1.20 -6.26
CA MET A 15 -7.04 0.00 -5.56
C MET A 15 -6.80 1.29 -6.36
N TYR A 16 -6.02 1.24 -7.44
CA TYR A 16 -5.66 2.40 -8.26
C TYR A 16 -6.86 3.27 -8.68
N PRO A 17 -8.02 2.73 -9.13
CA PRO A 17 -9.18 3.56 -9.46
C PRO A 17 -9.73 4.37 -8.28
N LEU A 18 -9.75 3.77 -7.09
CA LEU A 18 -10.21 4.44 -5.86
C LEU A 18 -9.25 5.57 -5.46
N ILE A 19 -7.95 5.30 -5.51
CA ILE A 19 -6.90 6.26 -5.15
C ILE A 19 -6.91 7.45 -6.11
N LYS A 20 -7.07 7.18 -7.41
CA LYS A 20 -7.23 8.21 -8.44
C LYS A 20 -8.47 9.07 -8.20
N ALA A 21 -9.59 8.49 -7.77
CA ALA A 21 -10.80 9.23 -7.41
C ALA A 21 -10.57 10.18 -6.21
N HIS A 22 -9.70 9.79 -5.28
CA HIS A 22 -9.26 10.65 -4.18
C HIS A 22 -8.16 11.65 -4.57
N LYS A 23 -7.80 11.77 -5.86
CA LYS A 23 -6.67 12.60 -6.30
C LYS A 23 -5.38 12.29 -5.53
N GLY A 24 -5.19 11.03 -5.16
CA GLY A 24 -3.99 10.53 -4.50
C GLY A 24 -3.11 9.72 -5.45
N PHE A 25 -1.97 9.28 -4.93
CA PHE A 25 -1.18 8.22 -5.55
C PHE A 25 -0.63 7.30 -4.46
N ILE A 26 -0.38 6.05 -4.85
CA ILE A 26 0.41 5.12 -4.05
C ILE A 26 1.38 4.40 -4.96
N GLU A 27 2.57 4.09 -4.45
CA GLU A 27 3.54 3.25 -5.15
C GLU A 27 4.25 2.33 -4.15
N LEU A 28 4.53 1.11 -4.58
CA LEU A 28 5.35 0.18 -3.80
C LEU A 28 6.81 0.58 -3.98
N GLY A 29 7.46 0.94 -2.88
CA GLY A 29 8.90 1.12 -2.82
C GLY A 29 9.61 -0.22 -2.68
N GLU A 30 10.37 -0.38 -1.61
CA GLU A 30 11.08 -1.63 -1.32
C GLU A 30 10.30 -2.54 -0.37
N ILE A 31 10.50 -3.85 -0.53
CA ILE A 31 10.14 -4.85 0.47
C ILE A 31 11.42 -5.51 0.97
N LYS A 32 11.66 -5.40 2.28
CA LYS A 32 12.80 -6.02 2.94
C LYS A 32 12.34 -6.78 4.17
N GLU A 33 12.61 -8.07 4.20
CA GLU A 33 12.19 -8.99 5.27
C GLU A 33 10.67 -8.96 5.47
N ASN A 34 10.20 -8.34 6.56
CA ASN A 34 8.79 -8.16 6.90
C ASN A 34 8.34 -6.69 6.79
N ARG A 35 9.08 -5.83 6.10
CA ARG A 35 8.77 -4.41 5.93
C ARG A 35 8.45 -4.09 4.48
N ALA A 36 7.37 -3.36 4.25
CA ALA A 36 7.04 -2.76 2.96
C ALA A 36 7.03 -1.23 3.08
N VAL A 37 7.80 -0.57 2.22
CA VAL A 37 7.77 0.87 2.06
C VAL A 37 6.72 1.22 1.00
N ILE A 38 5.78 2.09 1.36
CA ILE A 38 4.70 2.53 0.49
C ILE A 38 4.82 4.04 0.36
N TYR A 39 5.09 4.53 -0.85
CA TYR A 39 5.01 5.95 -1.14
C TYR A 39 3.55 6.33 -1.26
N CYS A 40 3.12 7.35 -0.54
CA CYS A 40 1.74 7.80 -0.51
C CYS A 40 1.68 9.31 -0.70
N GLY A 41 0.81 9.78 -1.59
CA GLY A 41 0.70 11.21 -1.86
C GLY A 41 -0.66 11.71 -2.31
N GLY A 42 -0.76 13.02 -2.49
CA GLY A 42 -2.03 13.72 -2.73
C GLY A 42 -2.93 13.67 -1.49
N GLN A 43 -4.26 13.58 -1.68
CA GLN A 43 -5.19 13.56 -0.54
C GLN A 43 -5.10 12.28 0.30
N CYS A 44 -4.34 11.28 -0.15
CA CYS A 44 -4.09 10.07 0.62
C CYS A 44 -3.14 10.29 1.81
N ILE A 45 -2.31 11.35 1.81
CA ILE A 45 -1.46 11.71 2.96
C ILE A 45 -2.32 12.11 4.17
N ASP A 46 -3.37 12.88 3.92
CA ASP A 46 -4.27 13.37 4.97
C ASP A 46 -5.44 12.40 5.23
N CYS A 47 -5.43 11.24 4.59
CA CYS A 47 -6.51 10.27 4.69
C CYS A 47 -6.43 9.48 5.99
N SER A 48 -7.32 9.79 6.94
CA SER A 48 -7.44 9.03 8.19
C SER A 48 -7.95 7.60 8.00
N LYS A 49 -8.56 7.31 6.85
CA LYS A 49 -8.98 5.95 6.48
C LYS A 49 -7.74 5.18 5.99
N LYS A 50 -7.26 4.26 6.82
CA LYS A 50 -6.12 3.37 6.59
C LYS A 50 -6.38 2.28 5.52
N CYS A 51 -7.08 2.62 4.44
CA CYS A 51 -7.58 1.65 3.46
C CYS A 51 -6.47 0.78 2.84
N ILE A 52 -5.30 1.36 2.54
CA ILE A 52 -4.14 0.63 2.02
C ILE A 52 -3.53 -0.27 3.09
N GLU A 53 -3.32 0.27 4.29
CA GLU A 53 -2.69 -0.45 5.40
C GLU A 53 -3.52 -1.69 5.77
N ASP A 54 -4.82 -1.51 5.92
CA ASP A 54 -5.75 -2.58 6.30
C ASP A 54 -5.81 -3.67 5.23
N ALA A 55 -5.93 -3.28 3.96
CA ALA A 55 -6.00 -4.22 2.85
C ALA A 55 -4.69 -5.01 2.65
N ILE A 56 -3.54 -4.38 2.85
CA ILE A 56 -2.24 -5.07 2.82
C ILE A 56 -2.14 -6.04 4.00
N LYS A 57 -2.44 -5.61 5.23
CA LYS A 57 -2.34 -6.45 6.43
C LYS A 57 -3.29 -7.64 6.43
N GLU A 58 -4.45 -7.52 5.78
CA GLU A 58 -5.38 -8.65 5.58
C GLU A 58 -4.77 -9.74 4.70
N LYS A 59 -4.08 -9.36 3.61
CA LYS A 59 -3.50 -10.32 2.65
C LYS A 59 -2.09 -10.76 3.00
N VAL A 60 -1.33 -9.94 3.72
CA VAL A 60 0.04 -10.22 4.16
C VAL A 60 0.15 -9.98 5.67
N PRO A 61 -0.35 -10.90 6.50
CA PRO A 61 -0.32 -10.75 7.95
C PRO A 61 1.12 -10.66 8.47
N GLY A 62 1.35 -9.78 9.44
CA GLY A 62 2.66 -9.60 10.08
C GLY A 62 3.64 -8.72 9.31
N ILE A 63 3.26 -8.16 8.16
CA ILE A 63 4.06 -7.14 7.49
C ILE A 63 3.93 -5.80 8.19
N GLU A 64 5.07 -5.16 8.43
CA GLU A 64 5.18 -3.78 8.88
C GLU A 64 5.14 -2.86 7.64
N ILE A 65 4.31 -1.82 7.71
CA ILE A 65 4.11 -0.89 6.59
C ILE A 65 4.66 0.46 7.01
N ILE A 66 5.57 1.00 6.19
CA ILE A 66 6.17 2.31 6.38
C ILE A 66 5.65 3.21 5.25
N PHE A 67 4.91 4.25 5.61
CA PHE A 67 4.45 5.25 4.65
C PHE A 67 5.50 6.37 4.52
N LEU A 68 5.87 6.69 3.28
CA LEU A 68 6.75 7.81 2.92
C LEU A 68 6.02 8.82 2.05
#